data_AF-A0A9N9PH78-F1
#
_entry.id   AF-A0A9N9PH78-F1
#
_cell.length_a   1.000
_cell.length_b   1.000
_cell.length_c   1.000
_cell.angle_alpha   90.00
_cell.angle_beta   90.00
_cell.angle_gamma   90.00
#
_symmetry.space_group_name_H-M   'P 1'
#
loop_
_entity.id
_entity.type
_entity.pdbx_description
1 polymer ?
#
loop_
_entity_poly.entity_id
_entity_poly.type
_entity_poly.pdbx_seq_one_letter_code
_entity_poly.pdbx_strand_id
1 'polypeptide(L)'
;KKNPNTNAKLSGIHVFGLNATDVEQECERKNERSNSFKPFNTLSESMKTKRSCRFFIQISEAFENEIPKFYNSFDQPVLQEVRFHIQNKNYLAYYQNKDQEKENHSLDAFLKVIDQGPISRNAY
;
A
#
# COMPACT_ATOMS: atom_id res chain seq x y z
N LYS A 1 7.19 11.81 -67.37
CA LYS A 1 7.07 12.38 -66.02
C LYS A 1 6.68 11.27 -65.05
N LYS A 2 7.58 10.78 -64.20
CA LYS A 2 7.27 9.82 -63.12
C LYS A 2 7.44 10.54 -61.79
N ASN A 3 6.38 10.57 -60.98
CA ASN A 3 6.40 11.12 -59.62
C ASN A 3 7.39 10.32 -58.76
N PRO A 4 8.26 10.97 -57.96
CA PRO A 4 9.11 10.27 -57.03
C PRO A 4 8.24 9.76 -55.88
N ASN A 5 8.34 8.45 -55.64
CA ASN A 5 7.70 7.73 -54.56
C ASN A 5 8.12 8.39 -53.23
N THR A 6 7.19 9.09 -52.60
CA THR A 6 7.46 9.82 -51.34
C THR A 6 7.46 8.78 -50.22
N ASN A 7 8.60 8.14 -50.01
CA ASN A 7 8.82 7.27 -48.86
C ASN A 7 8.83 8.14 -47.59
N ALA A 8 7.66 8.36 -47.01
CA ALA A 8 7.53 9.06 -45.73
C ALA A 8 8.23 8.23 -44.64
N LYS A 9 9.46 8.63 -44.29
CA LYS A 9 10.17 8.08 -43.14
C LYS A 9 9.46 8.57 -41.88
N LEU A 10 8.58 7.74 -41.36
CA LEU A 10 7.86 8.00 -40.12
C LEU A 10 8.89 8.08 -38.99
N SER A 11 9.04 9.25 -38.37
CA SER A 11 9.96 9.43 -37.24
C SER A 11 9.47 8.59 -36.07
N GLY A 12 10.29 7.67 -35.58
CA GLY A 12 9.96 6.85 -34.40
C GLY A 12 9.59 7.71 -33.19
N ILE A 13 10.21 8.88 -33.03
CA ILE A 13 9.88 9.85 -31.96
C ILE A 13 8.43 10.31 -32.05
N HIS A 14 7.87 10.48 -33.27
CA HIS A 14 6.47 10.84 -33.44
C HIS A 14 5.54 9.69 -33.07
N VAL A 15 5.90 8.44 -33.41
CA VAL A 15 5.09 7.25 -33.09
C VAL A 15 5.09 6.98 -31.58
N PHE A 16 6.28 6.98 -30.98
CA PHE A 16 6.43 6.71 -29.55
C PHE A 16 5.97 7.91 -28.70
N GLY A 17 6.14 9.14 -29.18
CA GLY A 17 5.66 10.35 -28.53
C GLY A 17 4.13 10.42 -28.46
N LEU A 18 3.42 10.12 -29.56
CA LEU A 18 1.96 10.03 -29.58
C LEU A 18 1.44 8.99 -28.58
N ASN A 19 2.07 7.82 -28.54
CA ASN A 19 1.70 6.77 -27.59
C ASN A 19 1.98 7.18 -26.13
N ALA A 20 3.00 7.99 -25.86
CA ALA A 20 3.28 8.50 -24.52
C ALA A 20 2.20 9.52 -24.07
N THR A 21 1.78 10.42 -24.96
CA THR A 21 0.74 11.41 -24.64
C THR A 21 -0.63 10.77 -24.40
N ASP A 22 -0.99 9.76 -25.20
CA ASP A 22 -2.23 9.00 -24.98
C ASP A 22 -2.20 8.21 -23.65
N VAL A 23 -1.03 7.68 -23.28
CA VAL A 23 -0.83 7.00 -21.99
C VAL A 23 -0.92 7.97 -20.83
N GLU A 24 -0.36 9.17 -20.95
CA GLU A 24 -0.47 10.23 -19.92
C GLU A 24 -1.92 10.67 -19.73
N GLN A 25 -2.65 10.96 -20.81
CA GLN A 25 -4.05 11.36 -20.75
C GLN A 25 -4.96 10.25 -20.17
N GLU A 26 -4.69 8.98 -20.49
CA GLU A 26 -5.41 7.85 -19.90
C GLU A 26 -5.07 7.66 -18.42
N CYS A 27 -3.83 7.95 -18.00
CA CYS A 27 -3.45 7.97 -16.57
C CYS A 27 -4.17 9.08 -15.82
N GLU A 28 -4.24 10.29 -16.38
CA GLU A 28 -4.94 11.43 -15.79
C GLU A 28 -6.44 11.16 -15.65
N ARG A 29 -7.09 10.65 -16.69
CA ARG A 29 -8.52 10.26 -16.64
C ARG A 29 -8.82 9.17 -15.61
N LYS A 30 -7.88 8.24 -15.38
CA LYS A 30 -8.00 7.21 -14.34
C LYS A 30 -7.84 7.78 -12.94
N ASN A 31 -6.96 8.77 -12.77
CA ASN A 31 -6.78 9.45 -11.49
C ASN A 31 -8.01 10.31 -11.13
N GLU A 32 -8.69 10.89 -12.12
CA GLU A 32 -9.94 11.65 -11.92
C GLU A 32 -11.14 10.75 -11.60
N ARG A 33 -11.15 9.51 -12.11
CA ARG A 33 -12.24 8.55 -11.90
C ARG A 33 -11.99 7.73 -10.63
N SER A 34 -12.46 8.30 -9.52
CA SER A 34 -12.70 7.65 -8.22
C SER A 34 -11.46 7.31 -7.38
N ASN A 35 -11.13 8.22 -6.46
CA ASN A 35 -10.23 8.00 -5.32
C ASN A 35 -10.75 6.97 -4.29
N SER A 36 -11.79 6.21 -4.61
CA SER A 36 -12.32 5.17 -3.72
C SER A 36 -11.42 3.95 -3.75
N PHE A 37 -11.01 3.48 -2.58
CA PHE A 37 -10.33 2.21 -2.47
C PHE A 37 -11.19 1.08 -3.05
N LYS A 38 -10.56 0.20 -3.85
CA LYS A 38 -11.19 -1.05 -4.27
C LYS A 38 -11.75 -1.81 -3.06
N PRO A 39 -12.94 -2.43 -3.14
CA PRO A 39 -13.52 -3.21 -2.04
C PRO A 39 -12.55 -4.27 -1.52
N PHE A 40 -12.51 -4.48 -0.20
CA PHE A 40 -11.50 -5.33 0.45
C PHE A 40 -11.50 -6.79 -0.03
N ASN A 41 -12.68 -7.34 -0.37
CA ASN A 41 -12.84 -8.70 -0.91
C ASN A 41 -12.24 -8.87 -2.31
N THR A 42 -12.10 -7.78 -3.08
CA THR A 42 -11.56 -7.81 -4.44
C THR A 42 -10.03 -7.76 -4.48
N LEU A 43 -9.39 -7.57 -3.32
CA LEU A 43 -7.94 -7.44 -3.22
C LEU A 43 -7.24 -8.81 -3.17
N SER A 44 -6.00 -8.85 -3.65
CA SER A 44 -5.10 -9.96 -3.35
C SER A 44 -4.73 -9.98 -1.86
N GLU A 45 -4.33 -11.14 -1.32
CA GLU A 45 -3.91 -11.24 0.08
C GLU A 45 -2.78 -10.28 0.44
N SER A 46 -1.80 -10.08 -0.45
CA SER A 46 -0.72 -9.10 -0.25
C SER A 46 -1.27 -7.67 -0.09
N MET A 47 -2.25 -7.28 -0.93
CA MET A 47 -2.88 -5.97 -0.84
C MET A 47 -3.74 -5.81 0.42
N LYS A 48 -4.48 -6.87 0.82
CA LYS A 48 -5.23 -6.89 2.09
C LYS A 48 -4.31 -6.65 3.27
N THR A 49 -3.18 -7.37 3.30
CA THR A 49 -2.13 -7.20 4.31
C THR A 49 -1.59 -5.78 4.35
N LYS A 50 -1.15 -5.25 3.19
CA LYS A 50 -0.60 -3.89 3.10
C LYS A 50 -1.59 -2.84 3.57
N ARG A 51 -2.86 -2.96 3.18
CA ARG A 51 -3.90 -2.01 3.58
C ARG A 51 -4.18 -2.08 5.08
N SER A 52 -4.27 -3.27 5.65
CA SER A 52 -4.48 -3.45 7.09
C SER A 52 -3.31 -2.91 7.91
N CYS A 53 -2.08 -3.07 7.41
CA CYS A 53 -0.88 -2.48 8.01
C CYS A 53 -0.91 -0.94 7.95
N ARG A 54 -1.30 -0.36 6.81
CA ARG A 54 -1.45 1.11 6.70
C ARG A 54 -2.50 1.64 7.66
N PHE A 55 -3.63 0.95 7.78
CA PHE A 55 -4.66 1.32 8.75
C PHE A 55 -4.13 1.28 10.20
N PHE A 56 -3.39 0.24 10.56
CA PHE A 56 -2.73 0.15 11.88
C PHE A 56 -1.80 1.34 12.16
N ILE A 57 -0.92 1.68 11.21
CA ILE A 57 0.01 2.83 11.34
C ILE A 57 -0.77 4.12 11.60
N GLN A 58 -1.86 4.35 10.86
CA GLN A 58 -2.71 5.53 11.05
C GLN A 58 -3.38 5.56 12.43
N ILE A 59 -3.77 4.41 12.98
CA ILE A 59 -4.32 4.34 14.33
C ILE A 59 -3.26 4.72 15.38
N SER A 60 -2.01 4.25 15.25
CA SER A 60 -0.92 4.71 16.14
C SER A 60 -0.71 6.21 16.06
N GLU A 61 -0.58 6.76 14.84
CA GLU A 61 -0.35 8.18 14.65
C GLU A 61 -1.50 9.00 15.24
N ALA A 62 -2.74 8.56 15.03
CA ALA A 62 -3.91 9.21 15.62
C ALA A 62 -3.89 9.13 17.15
N PHE A 63 -3.55 7.97 17.73
CA PHE A 63 -3.44 7.82 19.17
C PHE A 63 -2.44 8.82 19.76
N GLU A 64 -1.20 8.84 19.26
CA GLU A 64 -0.15 9.76 19.73
C GLU A 64 -0.56 11.23 19.61
N ASN A 65 -1.25 11.59 18.53
CA ASN A 65 -1.73 12.96 18.31
C ASN A 65 -2.88 13.37 19.24
N GLU A 66 -3.67 12.41 19.73
CA GLU A 66 -4.78 12.69 20.66
C GLU A 66 -4.32 12.73 22.12
N ILE A 67 -3.23 12.06 22.50
CA ILE A 67 -2.70 12.01 23.89
C ILE A 67 -2.71 13.40 24.57
N PRO A 68 -2.15 14.47 23.97
CA PRO A 68 -2.03 15.76 24.65
C PRO A 68 -3.37 16.45 24.96
N LYS A 69 -4.46 16.00 24.33
CA LYS A 69 -5.81 16.55 24.56
C LYS A 69 -6.50 15.96 25.78
N PHE A 70 -6.08 14.77 26.22
CA PHE A 70 -6.76 14.02 27.28
C PHE A 70 -5.88 13.74 28.50
N TYR A 71 -4.56 13.62 28.31
CA TYR A 71 -3.62 13.22 29.34
C TYR A 71 -2.60 14.31 29.62
N ASN A 72 -2.10 14.35 30.85
CA ASN A 72 -0.92 15.14 31.15
C ASN A 72 0.31 14.44 30.54
N SER A 73 1.34 15.22 30.18
CA SER A 73 2.61 14.67 29.69
C SER A 73 3.29 13.67 30.65
N PHE A 74 2.99 13.72 31.95
CA PHE A 74 3.50 12.77 32.93
C PHE A 74 2.76 11.42 32.95
N ASP A 75 1.53 11.34 32.43
CA ASP A 75 0.71 10.12 32.53
C ASP A 75 1.15 9.02 31.54
N GLN A 76 1.87 9.39 30.48
CA GLN A 76 2.47 8.50 29.48
C GLN A 76 1.57 7.34 29.04
N PRO A 77 0.37 7.63 28.49
CA PRO A 77 -0.50 6.58 27.99
C PRO A 77 0.17 5.82 26.82
N VAL A 78 0.04 4.50 26.82
CA VAL A 78 0.66 3.61 25.81
C VAL A 78 -0.43 2.81 25.11
N LEU A 79 -0.45 2.85 23.78
CA LEU A 79 -1.29 1.97 22.98
C LEU A 79 -0.72 0.55 23.05
N GLN A 80 -1.51 -0.43 23.52
CA GLN A 80 -1.03 -1.80 23.74
C GLN A 80 -1.30 -2.72 22.55
N GLU A 81 -2.54 -2.78 22.08
CA GLU A 81 -2.93 -3.59 20.94
C GLU A 81 -4.02 -2.92 20.11
N VAL A 82 -4.07 -3.25 18.83
CA VAL A 82 -5.16 -2.88 17.93
C VAL A 82 -5.71 -4.15 17.32
N ARG A 83 -7.00 -4.39 17.58
CA ARG A 83 -7.73 -5.57 17.09
C ARG A 83 -8.90 -5.12 16.23
N PHE A 84 -8.98 -5.67 15.03
CA PHE A 84 -10.05 -5.37 14.11
C PHE A 84 -10.37 -6.56 13.21
N HIS A 85 -11.60 -6.56 12.71
CA HIS A 85 -12.11 -7.61 11.86
C HIS A 85 -12.56 -7.01 10.53
N ILE A 86 -12.12 -7.61 9.43
CA ILE A 86 -12.57 -7.24 8.09
C ILE A 86 -13.04 -8.50 7.38
N GLN A 87 -14.35 -8.57 7.14
CA GLN A 87 -15.05 -9.66 6.44
C GLN A 87 -14.96 -11.03 7.11
N ASN A 88 -13.88 -11.77 6.85
CA ASN A 88 -13.66 -13.12 7.37
C ASN A 88 -12.26 -13.25 7.97
N LYS A 89 -11.54 -12.14 8.14
CA LYS A 89 -10.17 -12.10 8.62
C LYS A 89 -10.05 -11.20 9.84
N ASN A 90 -9.46 -11.76 10.89
CA ASN A 90 -9.12 -11.04 12.10
C ASN A 90 -7.69 -10.50 11.97
N TYR A 91 -7.52 -9.25 12.37
CA TYR A 91 -6.24 -8.57 12.45
C TYR A 91 -5.99 -8.19 13.90
N LEU A 92 -4.77 -8.44 14.34
CA LEU A 92 -4.30 -8.14 15.67
C LEU A 92 -2.87 -7.66 15.53
N ALA A 93 -2.55 -6.49 16.06
CA ALA A 93 -1.22 -5.96 16.08
C ALA A 93 -0.89 -5.46 17.49
N TYR A 94 0.30 -5.83 17.96
CA TYR A 94 0.80 -5.51 19.29
C TYR A 94 1.84 -4.40 19.19
N TYR A 95 1.72 -3.40 20.06
CA TYR A 95 2.80 -2.47 20.34
C TYR A 95 3.62 -3.08 21.47
N GLN A 96 4.71 -3.76 21.13
CA GLN A 96 5.69 -4.13 22.15
C GLN A 96 6.23 -2.84 22.78
N ASN A 97 6.24 -2.76 24.11
CA ASN A 97 7.12 -1.84 24.84
C ASN A 97 8.55 -2.15 24.39
N LYS A 98 9.08 -1.34 23.47
CA LYS A 98 10.47 -1.43 23.05
C LYS A 98 11.30 -0.65 24.06
N ASP A 99 12.10 -1.37 24.84
CA ASP A 99 13.39 -0.82 25.22
C ASP A 99 14.06 -0.24 23.96
N GLN A 100 14.56 0.99 24.09
CA GLN A 100 14.86 1.98 23.04
C GLN A 100 15.88 1.59 21.95
N GLU A 101 16.21 0.32 21.73
CA GLU A 101 17.30 -0.08 20.82
C GLU A 101 16.87 -0.82 19.55
N LYS A 102 15.57 -0.99 19.28
CA LYS A 102 15.10 -1.71 18.08
C LYS A 102 13.98 -0.99 17.33
N GLU A 103 14.17 0.28 17.01
CA GLU A 103 13.21 1.01 16.16
C GLU A 103 12.96 0.36 14.78
N ASN A 104 13.81 -0.55 14.29
CA ASN A 104 13.67 -1.12 12.93
C ASN A 104 13.22 -2.59 12.81
N HIS A 105 12.60 -3.20 13.83
CA HIS A 105 12.23 -4.64 13.76
C HIS A 105 10.74 -5.00 13.98
N SER A 106 9.81 -4.07 14.22
CA SER A 106 8.40 -4.47 14.52
C SER A 106 7.57 -4.86 13.29
N LEU A 107 7.91 -4.37 12.10
CA LEU A 107 7.35 -4.92 10.85
C LEU A 107 7.87 -6.34 10.56
N ASP A 108 9.04 -6.70 11.10
CA ASP A 108 9.74 -7.97 10.82
C ASP A 108 9.08 -9.18 11.51
N ALA A 109 8.49 -9.00 12.68
CA ALA A 109 7.76 -10.07 13.38
C ALA A 109 6.38 -10.35 12.73
N PHE A 110 5.73 -9.33 12.16
CA PHE A 110 4.48 -9.50 11.41
C PHE A 110 4.70 -10.13 10.02
N LEU A 111 5.87 -9.89 9.41
CA LEU A 111 6.32 -10.61 8.21
C LEU A 111 6.46 -12.12 8.46
N LYS A 112 6.91 -12.54 9.64
CA LYS A 112 7.08 -13.97 9.97
C LYS A 112 5.77 -14.72 10.23
N VAL A 113 4.66 -14.04 10.56
CA VAL A 113 3.36 -14.69 10.83
C VAL A 113 2.49 -14.78 9.57
N ILE A 114 2.65 -13.89 8.60
CA ILE A 114 1.94 -14.00 7.31
C ILE A 114 2.53 -15.11 6.42
N ASP A 115 3.78 -15.51 6.67
CA ASP A 115 4.48 -16.62 6.01
C ASP A 115 4.11 -18.01 6.59
N GLN A 116 3.23 -18.09 7.60
CA GLN A 116 2.68 -19.36 8.10
C GLN A 116 1.43 -19.83 7.34
N GLY A 117 1.41 -19.65 6.02
CA GLY A 117 0.66 -20.53 5.14
C GLY A 117 1.64 -21.52 4.52
N PRO A 118 1.43 -22.85 4.60
CA PRO A 118 2.35 -23.77 3.96
C PRO A 118 2.22 -23.61 2.44
N ILE A 119 3.18 -22.92 1.81
CA ILE A 119 3.45 -23.16 0.40
C ILE A 119 4.12 -24.52 0.33
N SER A 120 3.35 -25.55 -0.03
CA SER A 120 3.88 -26.87 -0.33
C SER A 120 4.91 -26.75 -1.46
N ARG A 121 6.15 -27.17 -1.19
CA ARG A 121 7.28 -27.21 -2.13
C ARG A 121 7.17 -28.35 -3.16
N ASN A 122 5.98 -28.91 -3.38
CA ASN A 122 5.74 -30.01 -4.33
C ASN A 122 5.14 -29.55 -5.68
N ALA A 123 5.17 -28.25 -5.99
CA ALA A 123 4.69 -27.72 -7.26
C ALA A 123 5.81 -27.16 -8.16
N TYR A 124 7.02 -27.72 -8.05
CA TYR A 124 8.13 -27.51 -8.98
C TYR A 124 8.52 -28.82 -9.63
#